data_AF-A0A1G1HWP6-F1
#
_entry.id   AF-A0A1G1HWP6-F1
#
_cell.length_a   1.000
_cell.length_b   1.000
_cell.length_c   1.000
_cell.angle_alpha   90.00
_cell.angle_beta   90.00
_cell.angle_gamma   90.00
#
_symmetry.space_group_name_H-M   'P 1'
#
loop_
_entity.id
_entity.type
_entity.pdbx_description
1 polymer ?
#
loop_
_entity_poly.entity_id
_entity_poly.type
_entity_poly.pdbx_seq_one_letter_code
_entity_poly.pdbx_strand_id
1 'polypeptide(L)'
;MFAVVERRVHHSTPELAAVLAPFMATSSKPSTATRRLARLVAALNVRAHPLAHFAVNLIVPWDLWFAERFRLLHREIADRLPVWIDRLARVEAAAALAHCADTHPDWVYPRIEIQSGSGEVRVDVNALGHPLLPAASRVTNDFTLAGLGATAIITGSNMSGKSTFLRTLGVNLCLAEAGGSVCAKGWRSPWMRLYCCIRVEDSLDGGISYFYAEVKRLKRLLDAAREVERPPVFFLIDEIFRGTNNRERLIGSRHYVRALGESHGLGLVSTHDLELVKLEGESDRITTHHFRETVDEGGLAFDYRLRPGPCPTTNALKIMAREGLPVPEESDPPSIRS
;
A
#
# COMPACT_ATOMS: atom_id res chain seq x y z
N MET A 1 -18.38 15.01 19.06
CA MET A 1 -18.31 14.06 17.93
C MET A 1 -19.59 13.21 17.80
N PHE A 2 -19.95 12.34 18.77
CA PHE A 2 -21.19 11.54 18.71
C PHE A 2 -22.46 12.35 18.38
N ALA A 3 -22.62 13.53 19.00
CA ALA A 3 -23.77 14.40 18.73
C ALA A 3 -23.83 14.97 17.29
N VAL A 4 -22.71 15.04 16.57
CA VAL A 4 -22.66 15.47 15.16
C VAL A 4 -23.08 14.31 14.26
N VAL A 5 -22.54 13.12 14.54
CA VAL A 5 -22.88 11.87 13.85
C VAL A 5 -24.37 11.56 13.98
N GLU A 6 -24.93 11.63 15.20
CA GLU A 6 -26.35 11.40 15.49
C GLU A 6 -27.29 12.35 14.72
N ARG A 7 -26.88 13.58 14.39
CA ARG A 7 -27.71 14.53 13.63
C ARG A 7 -27.71 14.27 12.13
N ARG A 8 -26.67 13.62 11.60
CA ARG A 8 -26.46 13.44 10.14
C ARG A 8 -26.90 12.06 9.63
N VAL A 9 -27.36 11.17 10.50
CA VAL A 9 -27.79 9.79 10.14
C VAL A 9 -28.95 9.76 9.13
N HIS A 10 -29.79 10.79 9.09
CA HIS A 10 -30.99 10.81 8.23
C HIS A 10 -30.70 11.02 6.72
N HIS A 11 -29.45 11.30 6.34
CA HIS A 11 -29.04 11.50 4.94
C HIS A 11 -28.04 10.43 4.45
N SER A 12 -28.05 9.26 5.07
CA SER A 12 -27.04 8.21 4.85
C SER A 12 -27.48 7.15 3.83
N THR A 13 -26.51 6.59 3.10
CA THR A 13 -26.72 5.35 2.32
C THR A 13 -27.06 4.17 3.24
N PRO A 14 -27.65 3.08 2.73
CA PRO A 14 -28.01 1.90 3.55
C PRO A 14 -26.83 1.34 4.37
N GLU A 15 -25.63 1.32 3.80
CA GLU A 15 -24.42 0.81 4.44
C GLU A 15 -23.96 1.73 5.58
N LEU A 16 -23.98 3.04 5.34
CA LEU A 16 -23.65 4.03 6.37
C LEU A 16 -24.72 4.02 7.48
N ALA A 17 -25.99 3.88 7.14
CA ALA A 17 -27.07 3.73 8.11
C ALA A 17 -26.87 2.49 9.00
N ALA A 18 -26.39 1.37 8.45
CA ALA A 18 -26.07 0.17 9.22
C ALA A 18 -24.90 0.39 10.21
N VAL A 19 -23.86 1.12 9.80
CA VAL A 19 -22.74 1.50 10.69
C VAL A 19 -23.22 2.44 11.81
N LEU A 20 -24.17 3.33 11.51
CA LEU A 20 -24.68 4.33 12.42
C LEU A 20 -25.83 3.84 13.31
N ALA A 21 -26.42 2.68 13.01
CA ALA A 21 -27.55 2.11 13.76
C ALA A 21 -27.33 2.03 15.28
N PRO A 22 -26.14 1.64 15.80
CA PRO A 22 -25.88 1.62 17.24
C PRO A 22 -25.92 2.99 17.92
N PHE A 23 -25.81 4.08 17.17
CA PHE A 23 -25.93 5.45 17.68
C PHE A 23 -27.39 5.94 17.75
N MET A 24 -28.31 5.26 17.06
CA MET A 24 -29.72 5.65 16.91
C MET A 24 -30.65 5.00 17.93
N ALA A 25 -30.17 4.03 18.72
CA ALA A 25 -30.97 3.39 19.76
C ALA A 25 -31.48 4.43 20.79
N THR A 26 -32.78 4.70 20.74
CA THR A 26 -33.44 5.87 21.36
C THR A 26 -33.33 5.91 22.88
N SER A 27 -33.18 4.76 23.54
CA SER A 27 -33.07 4.62 25.00
C SER A 27 -31.66 4.89 25.56
N SER A 28 -30.63 4.95 24.71
CA SER A 28 -29.23 5.04 25.17
C SER A 28 -28.32 5.74 24.16
N LYS A 29 -28.65 6.97 23.77
CA LYS A 29 -27.80 7.74 22.85
C LYS A 29 -26.39 7.97 23.46
N PRO A 30 -25.31 7.70 22.71
CA PRO A 30 -23.93 7.89 23.18
C PRO A 30 -23.66 9.32 23.66
N SER A 31 -24.20 10.33 22.97
CA SER A 31 -24.06 11.74 23.37
C SER A 31 -24.66 12.05 24.75
N THR A 32 -25.73 11.33 25.12
CA THR A 32 -26.40 11.50 26.42
C THR A 32 -25.64 10.75 27.51
N ALA A 33 -25.19 9.53 27.23
CA ALA A 33 -24.37 8.73 28.14
C ALA A 33 -23.04 9.43 28.49
N THR A 34 -22.32 9.93 27.47
CA THR A 34 -21.06 10.68 27.66
C THR A 34 -21.27 11.99 28.44
N ARG A 35 -22.37 12.72 28.19
CA ARG A 35 -22.71 13.92 28.96
C ARG A 35 -23.07 13.61 30.43
N ARG A 36 -23.77 12.49 30.68
CA ARG A 36 -24.05 12.01 32.05
C ARG A 36 -22.75 11.67 32.78
N LEU A 37 -21.84 10.95 32.11
CA LEU A 37 -20.53 10.61 32.66
C LEU A 37 -19.72 11.88 33.00
N ALA A 38 -19.63 12.83 32.07
CA ALA A 38 -18.93 14.10 32.29
C ALA A 38 -19.49 14.88 33.50
N ARG A 39 -20.82 14.90 33.69
CA ARG A 39 -21.46 15.52 34.85
C ARG A 39 -21.13 14.79 36.16
N LEU A 40 -21.10 13.46 36.16
CA LEU A 40 -20.73 12.68 37.35
C LEU A 40 -19.26 12.91 37.73
N VAL A 41 -18.35 12.94 36.76
CA VAL A 41 -16.93 13.26 36.98
C VAL A 41 -16.76 14.69 37.50
N ALA A 42 -17.47 15.66 36.91
CA ALA A 42 -17.44 17.04 37.39
C ALA A 42 -17.97 17.20 38.82
N ALA A 43 -18.99 16.43 39.21
CA ALA A 43 -19.50 16.43 40.57
C ALA A 43 -18.56 15.76 41.59
N LEU A 44 -17.76 14.79 41.16
CA LEU A 44 -16.69 14.22 41.98
C LEU A 44 -15.53 15.21 42.20
N ASN A 45 -15.33 16.17 41.28
CA ASN A 45 -14.34 17.24 41.44
C ASN A 45 -14.67 18.23 42.57
N VAL A 46 -15.84 18.15 43.21
CA VAL A 46 -16.11 18.91 44.46
C VAL A 46 -15.05 18.62 45.54
N ARG A 47 -14.42 17.44 45.50
CA ARG A 47 -13.26 17.07 46.32
C ARG A 47 -12.07 18.03 46.18
N ALA A 48 -11.96 18.77 45.07
CA ALA A 48 -10.92 19.78 44.88
C ALA A 48 -11.07 20.99 45.83
N HIS A 49 -12.22 21.13 46.49
CA HIS A 49 -12.48 22.16 47.51
C HIS A 49 -12.76 21.51 48.88
N PRO A 50 -11.75 21.34 49.76
CA PRO A 50 -11.86 20.53 50.97
C PRO A 50 -12.97 20.94 51.94
N LEU A 51 -13.16 22.26 52.16
CA LEU A 51 -14.19 22.78 53.07
C LEU A 51 -15.61 22.56 52.53
N ALA A 52 -15.82 22.80 51.23
CA ALA A 52 -17.11 22.56 50.58
C ALA A 52 -17.43 21.06 50.53
N HIS A 53 -16.43 20.22 50.22
CA HIS A 53 -16.57 18.78 50.22
C HIS A 53 -16.94 18.24 51.60
N PHE A 54 -16.27 18.70 52.66
CA PHE A 54 -16.59 18.31 54.04
C PHE A 54 -18.03 18.68 54.43
N ALA A 55 -18.45 19.91 54.16
CA ALA A 55 -19.80 20.38 54.48
C ALA A 55 -20.88 19.59 53.72
N VAL A 56 -20.66 19.32 52.44
CA VAL A 56 -21.61 18.55 51.61
C VAL A 56 -21.66 17.09 52.04
N ASN A 57 -20.51 16.48 52.35
CA ASN A 57 -20.42 15.07 52.76
C ASN A 57 -21.04 14.81 54.15
N LEU A 58 -21.13 15.84 55.00
CA LEU A 58 -21.77 15.76 56.32
C LEU A 58 -23.30 15.66 56.21
N ILE A 59 -23.91 16.28 55.18
CA ILE A 59 -25.36 16.33 54.99
C ILE A 59 -25.83 15.16 54.10
N VAL A 60 -25.09 14.85 53.05
CA VAL A 60 -25.38 13.77 52.11
C VAL A 60 -24.08 12.99 51.92
N PRO A 61 -24.07 11.65 51.94
CA PRO A 61 -22.87 10.85 51.67
C PRO A 61 -22.51 10.96 50.18
N TRP A 62 -21.97 12.12 49.81
CA TRP A 62 -21.79 12.61 48.44
C TRP A 62 -20.95 11.65 47.63
N ASP A 63 -19.82 11.24 48.19
CA ASP A 63 -18.89 10.33 47.55
C ASP A 63 -19.51 8.95 47.30
N LEU A 64 -20.24 8.42 48.29
CA LEU A 64 -20.91 7.13 48.15
C LEU A 64 -22.02 7.20 47.10
N TRP A 65 -22.80 8.29 47.11
CA TRP A 65 -23.89 8.50 46.16
C TRP A 65 -23.37 8.63 44.72
N PHE A 66 -22.35 9.46 44.49
CA PHE A 66 -21.77 9.64 43.16
C PHE A 66 -20.98 8.40 42.70
N ALA A 67 -20.31 7.68 43.59
CA ALA A 67 -19.65 6.41 43.28
C ALA A 67 -20.67 5.35 42.82
N GLU A 68 -21.81 5.24 43.51
CA GLU A 68 -22.87 4.31 43.12
C GLU A 68 -23.53 4.70 41.80
N ARG A 69 -23.79 6.00 41.58
CA ARG A 69 -24.28 6.52 40.29
C ARG A 69 -23.30 6.25 39.15
N PHE A 70 -21.99 6.44 39.40
CA PHE A 70 -20.94 6.12 38.45
C PHE A 70 -20.92 4.62 38.14
N ARG A 71 -20.99 3.76 39.17
CA ARG A 71 -21.02 2.31 39.02
C ARG A 71 -22.21 1.83 38.18
N LEU A 72 -23.40 2.40 38.41
CA LEU A 72 -24.61 2.08 37.64
C LEU A 72 -24.47 2.52 36.18
N LEU A 73 -24.02 3.75 35.93
CA LEU A 73 -23.79 4.24 34.57
C LEU A 73 -22.71 3.42 33.86
N HIS A 74 -21.61 3.10 34.56
CA HIS A 74 -20.54 2.27 34.02
C HIS A 74 -21.08 0.90 33.59
N ARG A 75 -21.89 0.22 34.43
CA ARG A 75 -22.54 -1.04 34.05
C ARG A 75 -23.50 -0.88 32.86
N GLU A 76 -24.23 0.22 32.78
CA GLU A 76 -25.15 0.51 31.67
C GLU A 76 -24.42 0.66 30.32
N ILE A 77 -23.21 1.24 30.33
CA ILE A 77 -22.46 1.55 29.11
C ILE A 77 -21.32 0.58 28.81
N ALA A 78 -20.90 -0.27 29.75
CA ALA A 78 -19.71 -1.13 29.63
C ALA A 78 -19.73 -1.96 28.35
N ASP A 79 -20.87 -2.58 28.04
CA ASP A 79 -21.00 -3.45 26.86
C ASP A 79 -21.17 -2.65 25.56
N ARG A 80 -21.63 -1.40 25.66
CA ARG A 80 -21.96 -0.54 24.50
C ARG A 80 -20.80 0.35 24.07
N LEU A 81 -19.97 0.78 25.02
CA LEU A 81 -18.87 1.71 24.77
C LEU A 81 -17.87 1.16 23.75
N PRO A 82 -17.39 -0.10 23.82
CA PRO A 82 -16.50 -0.64 22.80
C PRO A 82 -17.12 -0.63 21.41
N VAL A 83 -18.42 -0.95 21.30
CA VAL A 83 -19.16 -0.91 20.03
C VAL A 83 -19.25 0.52 19.51
N TRP A 84 -19.57 1.50 20.35
CA TRP A 84 -19.62 2.90 19.93
C TRP A 84 -18.28 3.43 19.43
N ILE A 85 -17.18 3.05 20.10
CA ILE A 85 -15.83 3.44 19.71
C ILE A 85 -15.44 2.77 18.38
N ASP A 86 -15.70 1.47 18.20
CA ASP A 86 -15.44 0.77 16.92
C ASP A 86 -16.21 1.42 15.76
N ARG A 87 -17.50 1.70 15.95
CA ARG A 87 -18.32 2.34 14.91
C ARG A 87 -17.85 3.76 14.61
N LEU A 88 -17.44 4.51 15.62
CA LEU A 88 -16.91 5.85 15.43
C LEU A 88 -15.60 5.80 14.65
N ALA A 89 -14.69 4.88 15.00
CA ALA A 89 -13.44 4.68 14.29
C ALA A 89 -13.66 4.33 12.81
N ARG A 90 -14.67 3.50 12.48
CA ARG A 90 -15.05 3.22 11.08
C ARG A 90 -15.52 4.47 10.34
N VAL A 91 -16.32 5.31 10.98
CA VAL A 91 -16.80 6.58 10.39
C VAL A 91 -15.64 7.54 10.17
N GLU A 92 -14.72 7.65 11.14
CA GLU A 92 -13.52 8.49 11.01
C GLU A 92 -12.58 7.99 9.90
N ALA A 93 -12.35 6.67 9.80
CA ALA A 93 -11.55 6.08 8.73
C ALA A 93 -12.18 6.32 7.35
N ALA A 94 -13.48 6.11 7.20
CA ALA A 94 -14.19 6.38 5.95
C ALA A 94 -14.17 7.88 5.61
N ALA A 95 -14.31 8.77 6.60
CA ALA A 95 -14.20 10.21 6.40
C ALA A 95 -12.79 10.63 5.97
N ALA A 96 -11.74 10.00 6.49
CA ALA A 96 -10.36 10.26 6.06
C ALA A 96 -10.14 9.87 4.59
N LEU A 97 -10.65 8.72 4.16
CA LEU A 97 -10.60 8.30 2.75
C LEU A 97 -11.42 9.22 1.84
N ALA A 98 -12.61 9.62 2.28
CA ALA A 98 -13.46 10.57 1.54
C ALA A 98 -12.79 11.95 1.43
N HIS A 99 -12.12 12.42 2.49
CA HIS A 99 -11.36 13.67 2.45
C HIS A 99 -10.17 13.60 1.48
N CYS A 100 -9.52 12.45 1.36
CA CYS A 100 -8.48 12.24 0.35
C CYS A 100 -9.03 12.40 -1.07
N ALA A 101 -10.20 11.82 -1.36
CA ALA A 101 -10.88 11.97 -2.64
C ALA A 101 -11.32 13.42 -2.93
N ASP A 102 -11.86 14.10 -1.92
CA ASP A 102 -12.30 15.51 -2.02
C ASP A 102 -11.13 16.47 -2.31
N THR A 103 -9.98 16.24 -1.67
CA THR A 103 -8.76 17.04 -1.88
C THR A 103 -8.03 16.72 -3.19
N HIS A 104 -8.38 15.60 -3.84
CA HIS A 104 -7.77 15.16 -5.10
C HIS A 104 -8.86 14.81 -6.12
N PRO A 105 -9.58 15.81 -6.66
CA PRO A 105 -10.71 15.57 -7.56
C PRO A 105 -10.34 14.85 -8.87
N ASP A 106 -9.04 14.84 -9.21
CA ASP A 106 -8.50 14.12 -10.36
C ASP A 106 -8.32 12.61 -10.16
N TRP A 107 -8.42 12.13 -8.92
CA TRP A 107 -8.28 10.72 -8.54
C TRP A 107 -9.61 9.99 -8.73
N VAL A 108 -9.54 8.69 -8.98
CA VAL A 108 -10.73 7.88 -9.28
C VAL A 108 -10.96 6.82 -8.23
N TYR A 109 -12.22 6.47 -7.98
CA TYR A 109 -12.53 5.25 -7.25
C TYR A 109 -12.25 4.04 -8.14
N PRO A 110 -11.49 3.05 -7.66
CA PRO A 110 -11.12 1.88 -8.44
C PRO A 110 -12.32 0.95 -8.65
N ARG A 111 -12.34 0.27 -9.80
CA ARG A 111 -13.30 -0.80 -10.07
C ARG A 111 -12.74 -2.13 -9.56
N ILE A 112 -13.12 -2.51 -8.35
CA ILE A 112 -12.74 -3.81 -7.79
C ILE A 112 -13.72 -4.90 -8.26
N GLU A 113 -13.19 -5.90 -8.94
CA GLU A 113 -13.99 -6.99 -9.50
C GLU A 113 -14.17 -8.12 -8.49
N ILE A 114 -15.42 -8.43 -8.18
CA ILE A 114 -15.77 -9.62 -7.40
C ILE A 114 -15.75 -10.80 -8.37
N GLN A 115 -14.72 -11.64 -8.31
CA GLN A 115 -14.65 -12.83 -9.15
C GLN A 115 -15.81 -13.77 -8.84
N SER A 116 -16.82 -13.78 -9.70
CA SER A 116 -17.96 -14.69 -9.64
C SER A 116 -17.99 -15.66 -10.84
N GLY A 117 -16.87 -15.82 -11.57
CA GLY A 117 -16.80 -16.68 -12.75
C GLY A 117 -15.38 -16.92 -13.28
N SER A 118 -15.27 -17.56 -14.45
CA SER A 118 -14.03 -17.97 -15.13
C SER A 118 -13.26 -16.83 -15.82
N GLY A 119 -13.48 -15.58 -15.40
CA GLY A 119 -12.82 -14.42 -15.99
C GLY A 119 -11.33 -14.40 -15.70
N GLU A 120 -10.52 -13.98 -16.67
CA GLU A 120 -9.08 -13.81 -16.50
C GLU A 120 -8.78 -12.75 -15.44
N VAL A 121 -7.92 -13.09 -14.46
CA VAL A 121 -7.39 -12.13 -13.47
C VAL A 121 -6.63 -11.04 -14.20
N ARG A 122 -6.98 -9.77 -13.99
CA ARG A 122 -6.33 -8.64 -14.66
C ARG A 122 -6.19 -7.43 -13.75
N VAL A 123 -5.06 -6.74 -13.90
CA VAL A 123 -4.81 -5.41 -13.33
C VAL A 123 -4.66 -4.45 -14.50
N ASP A 124 -5.57 -3.49 -14.62
CA ASP A 124 -5.55 -2.42 -15.63
C ASP A 124 -5.51 -1.07 -14.92
N VAL A 125 -4.50 -0.25 -15.25
CA VAL A 125 -4.37 1.10 -14.69
C VAL A 125 -4.06 2.11 -15.79
N ASN A 126 -4.70 3.28 -15.72
CA ASN A 126 -4.51 4.38 -16.66
C ASN A 126 -4.08 5.64 -15.94
N ALA A 127 -3.04 6.30 -16.47
CA ALA A 127 -2.40 7.47 -15.93
C ALA A 127 -2.10 7.34 -14.42
N LEU A 128 -1.56 6.19 -14.01
CA LEU A 128 -1.20 5.90 -12.63
C LEU A 128 -0.02 6.77 -12.19
N GLY A 129 -0.16 7.46 -11.07
CA GLY A 129 0.87 8.29 -10.45
C GLY A 129 1.10 7.93 -8.98
N HIS A 130 2.28 8.30 -8.46
CA HIS A 130 2.59 8.11 -7.05
C HIS A 130 1.86 9.18 -6.21
N PRO A 131 1.05 8.79 -5.20
CA PRO A 131 0.24 9.75 -4.45
C PRO A 131 1.08 10.77 -3.65
N LEU A 132 2.27 10.37 -3.20
CA LEU A 132 3.19 11.25 -2.46
C LEU A 132 4.07 12.17 -3.35
N LEU A 133 4.00 12.05 -4.68
CA LEU A 133 4.73 12.98 -5.56
C LEU A 133 3.89 14.23 -5.83
N PRO A 134 4.50 15.44 -5.84
CA PRO A 134 3.80 16.67 -6.17
C PRO A 134 3.15 16.60 -7.56
N ALA A 135 1.91 17.09 -7.67
CA ALA A 135 1.15 17.00 -8.92
C ALA A 135 1.89 17.63 -10.13
N ALA A 136 2.64 18.71 -9.91
CA ALA A 136 3.36 19.44 -10.96
C ALA A 136 4.55 18.66 -11.57
N SER A 137 5.18 17.76 -10.81
CA SER A 137 6.36 16.99 -11.26
C SER A 137 6.09 15.49 -11.40
N ARG A 138 4.85 15.05 -11.12
CA ARG A 138 4.46 13.66 -11.16
C ARG A 138 4.25 13.18 -12.59
N VAL A 139 5.08 12.25 -13.02
CA VAL A 139 4.88 11.49 -14.26
C VAL A 139 3.92 10.34 -14.01
N THR A 140 2.93 10.18 -14.90
CA THR A 140 1.95 9.09 -14.85
C THR A 140 2.27 8.01 -15.88
N ASN A 141 1.86 6.78 -15.60
CA ASN A 141 2.10 5.62 -16.46
C ASN A 141 0.85 4.77 -16.62
N ASP A 142 0.66 4.21 -17.81
CA ASP A 142 -0.32 3.17 -18.07
C ASP A 142 0.33 1.80 -17.84
N PHE A 143 -0.45 0.84 -17.34
CA PHE A 143 0.04 -0.52 -17.14
C PHE A 143 -1.10 -1.53 -17.13
N THR A 144 -0.86 -2.66 -17.77
CA THR A 144 -1.78 -3.79 -17.79
C THR A 144 -1.00 -5.08 -17.55
N LEU A 145 -1.55 -5.94 -16.70
CA LEU A 145 -1.06 -7.30 -16.50
C LEU A 145 -2.25 -8.24 -16.35
N ALA A 146 -2.28 -9.31 -17.13
CA ALA A 146 -3.39 -10.26 -17.17
C ALA A 146 -2.90 -11.71 -17.07
N GLY A 147 -3.68 -12.53 -16.40
CA GLY A 147 -3.41 -13.95 -16.18
C GLY A 147 -2.75 -14.23 -14.83
N LEU A 148 -3.19 -15.31 -14.17
CA LEU A 148 -2.44 -15.88 -13.06
C LEU A 148 -1.10 -16.44 -13.57
N GLY A 149 -0.07 -16.28 -12.76
CA GLY A 149 1.32 -16.54 -13.11
C GLY A 149 1.96 -15.44 -13.96
N ALA A 150 1.24 -14.39 -14.33
CA ALA A 150 1.81 -13.33 -15.16
C ALA A 150 2.87 -12.53 -14.41
N THR A 151 4.02 -12.31 -15.06
CA THR A 151 5.14 -11.55 -14.50
C THR A 151 5.58 -10.49 -15.49
N ALA A 152 5.54 -9.22 -15.10
CA ALA A 152 6.17 -8.14 -15.85
C ALA A 152 7.60 -7.90 -15.33
N ILE A 153 8.59 -8.08 -16.20
CA ILE A 153 9.99 -7.80 -15.93
C ILE A 153 10.28 -6.34 -16.29
N ILE A 154 10.68 -5.55 -15.30
CA ILE A 154 10.92 -4.11 -15.44
C ILE A 154 12.43 -3.84 -15.44
N THR A 155 12.94 -3.29 -16.53
CA THR A 155 14.36 -2.94 -16.69
C THR A 155 14.60 -1.44 -16.79
N GLY A 156 15.86 -1.03 -16.72
CA GLY A 156 16.30 0.37 -16.77
C GLY A 156 17.47 0.60 -15.82
N SER A 157 18.18 1.72 -15.99
CA SER A 157 19.32 2.08 -15.13
C SER A 157 18.91 2.29 -13.66
N ASN A 158 19.89 2.43 -12.78
CA ASN A 158 19.63 3.00 -11.46
C ASN A 158 19.07 4.43 -11.62
N MET A 159 18.17 4.82 -10.71
CA MET A 159 17.47 6.12 -10.72
C MET A 159 16.42 6.34 -11.84
N SER A 160 16.24 5.40 -12.76
CA SER A 160 15.25 5.49 -13.86
C SER A 160 13.78 5.44 -13.44
N GLY A 161 13.49 5.13 -12.17
CA GLY A 161 12.12 5.12 -11.63
C GLY A 161 11.51 3.74 -11.39
N LYS A 162 12.23 2.63 -11.63
CA LYS A 162 11.74 1.25 -11.41
C LYS A 162 11.09 1.04 -10.04
N SER A 163 11.85 1.26 -8.96
CA SER A 163 11.36 1.04 -7.59
C SER A 163 10.24 2.01 -7.22
N THR A 164 10.27 3.23 -7.74
CA THR A 164 9.17 4.22 -7.58
C THR A 164 7.90 3.73 -8.26
N PHE A 165 7.99 3.13 -9.45
CA PHE A 165 6.84 2.57 -10.15
C PHE A 165 6.24 1.37 -9.43
N LEU A 166 7.07 0.45 -8.93
CA LEU A 166 6.61 -0.66 -8.07
C LEU A 166 5.87 -0.10 -6.83
N ARG A 167 6.48 0.85 -6.10
CA ARG A 167 5.83 1.50 -4.95
C ARG A 167 4.53 2.22 -5.32
N THR A 168 4.49 2.82 -6.51
CA THR A 168 3.29 3.49 -7.04
C THR A 168 2.13 2.50 -7.18
N LEU A 169 2.35 1.35 -7.80
CA LEU A 169 1.34 0.29 -7.90
C LEU A 169 0.93 -0.22 -6.51
N GLY A 170 1.89 -0.50 -5.63
CA GLY A 170 1.62 -1.03 -4.30
C GLY A 170 0.79 -0.09 -3.43
N VAL A 171 1.15 1.19 -3.36
CA VAL A 171 0.41 2.18 -2.55
C VAL A 171 -0.99 2.41 -3.10
N ASN A 172 -1.16 2.49 -4.43
CA ASN A 172 -2.48 2.64 -5.02
C ASN A 172 -3.34 1.39 -4.84
N LEU A 173 -2.77 0.18 -4.88
CA LEU A 173 -3.51 -1.03 -4.53
C LEU A 173 -3.95 -1.00 -3.06
N CYS A 174 -3.10 -0.57 -2.12
CA CYS A 174 -3.50 -0.40 -0.72
C CYS A 174 -4.65 0.60 -0.55
N LEU A 175 -4.61 1.74 -1.26
CA LEU A 175 -5.71 2.71 -1.25
C LEU A 175 -6.99 2.10 -1.82
N ALA A 176 -6.88 1.33 -2.90
CA ALA A 176 -8.00 0.67 -3.55
C ALA A 176 -8.69 -0.36 -2.65
N GLU A 177 -7.90 -1.26 -2.05
CA GLU A 177 -8.38 -2.31 -1.13
C GLU A 177 -8.91 -1.72 0.18
N ALA A 178 -8.46 -0.51 0.56
CA ALA A 178 -9.03 0.23 1.69
C ALA A 178 -10.37 0.93 1.37
N GLY A 179 -10.80 0.95 0.09
CA GLY A 179 -12.01 1.64 -0.36
C GLY A 179 -11.83 3.14 -0.64
N GLY A 180 -10.57 3.60 -0.78
CA GLY A 180 -10.24 4.98 -1.13
C GLY A 180 -10.18 5.24 -2.63
N SER A 181 -10.05 6.52 -2.99
CA SER A 181 -9.67 6.93 -4.35
C SER A 181 -8.19 6.65 -4.61
N VAL A 182 -7.85 6.30 -5.84
CA VAL A 182 -6.47 6.06 -6.28
C VAL A 182 -5.95 7.19 -7.15
N CYS A 183 -4.64 7.46 -7.08
CA CYS A 183 -3.93 8.44 -7.90
C CYS A 183 -3.76 7.94 -9.34
N ALA A 184 -4.87 7.81 -10.06
CA ALA A 184 -4.95 7.36 -11.45
C ALA A 184 -6.15 8.00 -12.14
N LYS A 185 -6.23 7.90 -13.48
CA LYS A 185 -7.44 8.19 -14.26
C LYS A 185 -8.33 6.96 -14.49
N GLY A 186 -7.77 5.76 -14.30
CA GLY A 186 -8.49 4.50 -14.33
C GLY A 186 -7.77 3.44 -13.51
N TRP A 187 -8.54 2.62 -12.79
CA TRP A 187 -8.03 1.44 -12.07
C TRP A 187 -9.08 0.35 -12.07
N ARG A 188 -8.68 -0.85 -12.48
CA ARG A 188 -9.49 -2.06 -12.43
C ARG A 188 -8.63 -3.23 -12.00
N SER A 189 -9.09 -3.96 -11.00
CA SER A 189 -8.43 -5.18 -10.52
C SER A 189 -9.40 -6.04 -9.73
N PRO A 190 -9.17 -7.35 -9.57
CA PRO A 190 -9.85 -8.10 -8.53
C PRO A 190 -9.32 -7.69 -7.14
N TRP A 191 -9.93 -8.24 -6.10
CA TRP A 191 -9.34 -8.28 -4.77
C TRP A 191 -8.02 -9.06 -4.80
N MET A 192 -6.96 -8.50 -4.23
CA MET A 192 -5.63 -9.10 -4.26
C MET A 192 -4.89 -8.94 -2.94
N ARG A 193 -3.98 -9.87 -2.67
CA ARG A 193 -3.05 -9.80 -1.53
C ARG A 193 -1.74 -9.18 -1.99
N LEU A 194 -1.42 -7.99 -1.51
CA LEU A 194 -0.16 -7.33 -1.84
C LEU A 194 1.02 -7.98 -1.11
N TYR A 195 2.05 -8.41 -1.85
CA TYR A 195 3.34 -8.84 -1.30
C TYR A 195 4.49 -8.05 -1.91
N CYS A 196 5.25 -7.34 -1.08
CA CYS A 196 6.38 -6.53 -1.51
C CYS A 196 7.70 -7.12 -1.02
N CYS A 197 8.64 -7.33 -1.93
CA CYS A 197 10.05 -7.51 -1.64
C CYS A 197 10.83 -6.32 -2.22
N ILE A 198 10.61 -5.15 -1.62
CA ILE A 198 11.26 -3.88 -1.98
C ILE A 198 12.12 -3.48 -0.78
N ARG A 199 13.37 -3.09 -1.01
CA ARG A 199 14.30 -2.75 0.09
C ARG A 199 13.75 -1.56 0.90
N VAL A 200 13.71 -1.74 2.22
CA VAL A 200 13.70 -0.66 3.21
C VAL A 200 15.14 -0.56 3.66
N GLU A 201 15.77 0.59 3.45
CA GLU A 201 17.12 0.84 3.93
C GLU A 201 17.08 0.83 5.45
N ASP A 202 17.55 -0.26 6.08
CA ASP A 202 17.81 -0.27 7.53
C ASP A 202 18.88 -1.30 7.94
N SER A 203 19.76 -0.79 8.83
CA SER A 203 20.84 -1.36 9.67
C SER A 203 21.95 -2.21 9.04
N LEU A 204 23.15 -1.62 8.90
CA LEU A 204 24.45 -2.15 8.44
C LEU A 204 24.99 -3.47 9.05
N ASP A 205 24.18 -4.29 9.72
CA ASP A 205 24.63 -5.54 10.35
C ASP A 205 24.51 -6.75 9.41
N GLY A 206 25.63 -7.05 8.74
CA GLY A 206 26.01 -8.39 8.29
C GLY A 206 25.36 -8.88 6.99
N GLY A 207 26.09 -8.82 5.88
CA GLY A 207 25.64 -9.25 4.54
C GLY A 207 25.03 -10.67 4.44
N ILE A 208 25.35 -11.59 5.37
CA ILE A 208 24.73 -12.92 5.47
C ILE A 208 23.27 -12.85 5.93
N SER A 209 22.95 -11.94 6.86
CA SER A 209 21.59 -11.73 7.38
C SER A 209 20.66 -11.19 6.30
N TYR A 210 21.15 -10.28 5.45
CA TYR A 210 20.34 -9.67 4.40
C TYR A 210 19.94 -10.63 3.29
N PHE A 211 20.91 -11.39 2.76
CA PHE A 211 20.61 -12.38 1.74
C PHE A 211 19.66 -13.45 2.29
N TYR A 212 19.92 -13.96 3.49
CA TYR A 212 19.05 -14.96 4.09
C TYR A 212 17.65 -14.42 4.42
N ALA A 213 17.54 -13.17 4.89
CA ALA A 213 16.26 -12.51 5.10
C ALA A 213 15.51 -12.28 3.78
N GLU A 214 16.21 -11.95 2.70
CA GLU A 214 15.65 -11.84 1.35
C GLU A 214 15.10 -13.20 0.88
N VAL A 215 15.90 -14.27 0.97
CA VAL A 215 15.46 -15.63 0.65
C VAL A 215 14.22 -16.02 1.46
N LYS A 216 14.17 -15.71 2.76
CA LYS A 216 12.99 -15.95 3.60
C LYS A 216 11.77 -15.15 3.14
N ARG A 217 11.92 -13.89 2.75
CA ARG A 217 10.82 -13.06 2.21
C ARG A 217 10.30 -13.63 0.89
N LEU A 218 11.18 -13.97 -0.03
CA LEU A 218 10.83 -14.58 -1.32
C LEU A 218 10.16 -15.94 -1.14
N LYS A 219 10.61 -16.75 -0.18
CA LYS A 219 9.94 -18.01 0.18
C LYS A 219 8.51 -17.77 0.66
N ARG A 220 8.30 -16.85 1.61
CA ARG A 220 6.97 -16.51 2.12
C ARG A 220 6.03 -16.00 1.03
N LEU A 221 6.55 -15.20 0.10
CA LEU A 221 5.80 -14.71 -1.05
C LEU A 221 5.37 -15.88 -1.95
N LEU A 222 6.30 -16.76 -2.31
CA LEU A 222 6.01 -17.91 -3.16
C LEU A 222 5.02 -18.88 -2.48
N ASP A 223 5.17 -19.11 -1.18
CA ASP A 223 4.24 -19.94 -0.41
C ASP A 223 2.83 -19.30 -0.38
N ALA A 224 2.72 -17.99 -0.16
CA ALA A 224 1.44 -17.27 -0.22
C ALA A 224 0.81 -17.30 -1.62
N ALA A 225 1.62 -17.17 -2.67
CA ALA A 225 1.18 -17.24 -4.06
C ALA A 225 0.73 -18.66 -4.47
N ARG A 226 1.00 -19.70 -3.66
CA ARG A 226 0.49 -21.06 -3.90
C ARG A 226 -0.87 -21.31 -3.23
N GLU A 227 -1.36 -20.41 -2.39
CA GLU A 227 -2.66 -20.54 -1.71
C GLU A 227 -3.82 -20.19 -2.64
N VAL A 228 -4.28 -21.17 -3.43
CA VAL A 228 -5.32 -21.00 -4.46
C VAL A 228 -6.72 -20.68 -3.89
N GLU A 229 -6.97 -21.04 -2.62
CA GLU A 229 -8.25 -20.76 -1.94
C GLU A 229 -8.40 -19.30 -1.50
N ARG A 230 -7.32 -18.52 -1.57
CA ARG A 230 -7.30 -17.10 -1.17
C ARG A 230 -7.19 -16.21 -2.40
N PRO A 231 -7.54 -14.91 -2.30
CA PRO A 231 -7.36 -13.99 -3.41
C PRO A 231 -5.93 -14.00 -3.98
N PRO A 232 -5.74 -13.75 -5.28
CA PRO A 232 -4.43 -13.80 -5.92
C PRO A 232 -3.41 -12.89 -5.23
N VAL A 233 -2.15 -13.32 -5.22
CA VAL A 233 -1.06 -12.45 -4.74
C VAL A 233 -0.66 -11.47 -5.83
N PHE A 234 -0.70 -10.17 -5.53
CA PHE A 234 -0.05 -9.15 -6.34
C PHE A 234 1.36 -8.90 -5.81
N PHE A 235 2.38 -9.42 -6.51
CA PHE A 235 3.76 -9.33 -6.04
C PHE A 235 4.54 -8.18 -6.65
N LEU A 236 5.36 -7.51 -5.84
CA LEU A 236 6.26 -6.44 -6.25
C LEU A 236 7.66 -6.73 -5.73
N ILE A 237 8.56 -7.15 -6.62
CA ILE A 237 9.92 -7.56 -6.25
C ILE A 237 10.91 -6.60 -6.89
N ASP A 238 11.71 -5.93 -6.06
CA ASP A 238 12.74 -5.02 -6.53
C ASP A 238 14.11 -5.71 -6.45
N GLU A 239 14.62 -6.16 -7.60
CA GLU A 239 15.80 -7.01 -7.82
C GLU A 239 15.89 -8.26 -6.92
N ILE A 240 15.96 -9.43 -7.55
CA ILE A 240 16.03 -10.71 -6.85
C ILE A 240 17.51 -11.07 -6.54
N PHE A 241 17.77 -11.55 -5.32
CA PHE A 241 19.04 -12.15 -4.89
C PHE A 241 20.25 -11.22 -5.07
N ARG A 242 20.13 -9.94 -4.71
CA ARG A 242 21.23 -8.96 -4.86
C ARG A 242 22.50 -9.34 -4.11
N GLY A 243 22.38 -10.11 -3.02
CA GLY A 243 23.49 -10.47 -2.13
C GLY A 243 24.38 -11.63 -2.59
N THR A 244 24.18 -12.20 -3.78
CA THR A 244 25.04 -13.27 -4.33
C THR A 244 25.76 -12.85 -5.62
N ASN A 245 26.66 -13.69 -6.12
CA ASN A 245 27.36 -13.46 -7.37
C ASN A 245 26.41 -13.45 -8.58
N ASN A 246 26.80 -12.74 -9.65
CA ASN A 246 25.94 -12.51 -10.81
C ASN A 246 25.41 -13.80 -11.45
N ARG A 247 26.22 -14.87 -11.50
CA ARG A 247 25.82 -16.14 -12.11
C ARG A 247 24.74 -16.84 -11.30
N GLU A 248 24.94 -16.99 -10.00
CA GLU A 248 23.94 -17.57 -9.09
C GLU A 248 22.67 -16.74 -9.05
N ARG A 249 22.80 -15.42 -9.04
CA ARG A 249 21.67 -14.49 -9.08
C ARG A 249 20.83 -14.69 -10.33
N LEU A 250 21.43 -14.77 -11.52
CA LEU A 250 20.71 -14.99 -12.77
C LEU A 250 19.98 -16.34 -12.77
N ILE A 251 20.69 -17.42 -12.41
CA ILE A 251 20.11 -18.78 -12.33
C ILE A 251 18.94 -18.79 -11.35
N GLY A 252 19.15 -18.29 -10.13
CA GLY A 252 18.14 -18.25 -9.10
C GLY A 252 16.92 -17.42 -9.52
N SER A 253 17.14 -16.21 -10.05
CA SER A 253 16.07 -15.31 -10.49
C SER A 253 15.22 -15.94 -11.60
N ARG A 254 15.86 -16.60 -12.57
CA ARG A 254 15.18 -17.32 -13.65
C ARG A 254 14.30 -18.45 -13.13
N HIS A 255 14.82 -19.28 -12.24
CA HIS A 255 14.01 -20.35 -11.63
C HIS A 255 12.88 -19.80 -10.77
N TYR A 256 13.12 -18.70 -10.06
CA TYR A 256 12.11 -18.07 -9.22
C TYR A 256 10.95 -17.47 -10.06
N VAL A 257 11.27 -16.73 -11.13
CA VAL A 257 10.26 -16.19 -12.07
C VAL A 257 9.44 -17.31 -12.71
N ARG A 258 10.08 -18.42 -13.10
CA ARG A 258 9.37 -19.60 -13.62
C ARG A 258 8.42 -20.20 -12.59
N ALA A 259 8.85 -20.30 -11.33
CA ALA A 259 7.99 -20.78 -10.25
C ALA A 259 6.80 -19.85 -9.97
N LEU A 260 6.97 -18.53 -10.12
CA LEU A 260 5.87 -17.57 -10.06
C LEU A 260 4.89 -17.77 -11.24
N GLY A 261 5.39 -18.17 -12.41
CA GLY A 261 4.61 -18.50 -13.61
C GLY A 261 3.55 -19.60 -13.43
N GLU A 262 3.71 -20.41 -12.39
CA GLU A 262 2.81 -21.52 -12.01
C GLU A 262 1.96 -21.19 -10.76
N SER A 263 2.07 -19.97 -10.23
CA SER A 263 1.44 -19.57 -8.97
C SER A 263 0.05 -18.94 -9.15
N HIS A 264 -0.72 -18.92 -8.06
CA HIS A 264 -1.94 -18.12 -7.89
C HIS A 264 -1.61 -16.64 -7.55
N GLY A 265 -0.73 -16.04 -8.34
CA GLY A 265 -0.33 -14.65 -8.21
C GLY A 265 0.10 -14.06 -9.54
N LEU A 266 0.20 -12.75 -9.60
CA LEU A 266 0.71 -11.99 -10.74
C LEU A 266 1.44 -10.75 -10.23
N GLY A 267 2.38 -10.21 -10.98
CA GLY A 267 3.11 -9.06 -10.47
C GLY A 267 4.32 -8.64 -11.27
N LEU A 268 5.18 -7.87 -10.61
CA LEU A 268 6.32 -7.19 -11.22
C LEU A 268 7.62 -7.61 -10.56
N VAL A 269 8.65 -7.80 -11.39
CA VAL A 269 10.03 -8.01 -10.98
C VAL A 269 10.89 -6.95 -11.64
N SER A 270 11.49 -6.06 -10.86
CA SER A 270 12.51 -5.14 -11.38
C SER A 270 13.87 -5.83 -11.44
N THR A 271 14.67 -5.51 -12.46
CA THR A 271 16.04 -6.03 -12.58
C THR A 271 16.92 -5.07 -13.39
N HIS A 272 18.23 -5.12 -13.15
CA HIS A 272 19.24 -4.56 -14.04
C HIS A 272 19.88 -5.63 -14.94
N ASP A 273 19.52 -6.90 -14.75
CA ASP A 273 20.04 -8.03 -15.51
C ASP A 273 19.25 -8.22 -16.81
N LEU A 274 19.86 -7.81 -17.93
CA LEU A 274 19.26 -7.93 -19.26
C LEU A 274 19.11 -9.39 -19.72
N GLU A 275 19.83 -10.34 -19.12
CA GLU A 275 19.64 -11.76 -19.44
C GLU A 275 18.28 -12.27 -18.95
N LEU A 276 17.72 -11.67 -17.89
CA LEU A 276 16.41 -12.05 -17.37
C LEU A 276 15.27 -11.66 -18.34
N VAL A 277 15.48 -10.63 -19.16
CA VAL A 277 14.54 -10.17 -20.20
C VAL A 277 14.28 -11.25 -21.25
N LYS A 278 15.25 -12.12 -21.51
CA LYS A 278 15.12 -13.23 -22.46
C LYS A 278 14.03 -14.24 -22.07
N LEU A 279 13.56 -14.21 -20.81
CA LEU A 279 12.45 -15.04 -20.36
C LEU A 279 11.10 -14.72 -21.02
N GLU A 280 10.92 -13.51 -21.56
CA GLU A 280 9.72 -13.17 -22.34
C GLU A 280 9.53 -14.11 -23.53
N GLY A 281 10.63 -14.53 -24.18
CA GLY A 281 10.58 -15.50 -25.28
C GLY A 281 10.26 -16.94 -24.86
N GLU A 282 10.15 -17.23 -23.56
CA GLU A 282 9.93 -18.58 -23.03
C GLU A 282 8.49 -18.84 -22.58
N SER A 283 7.70 -17.79 -22.36
CA SER A 283 6.32 -17.90 -21.88
C SER A 283 5.53 -16.64 -22.17
N ASP A 284 4.33 -16.80 -22.74
CA ASP A 284 3.38 -15.70 -23.02
C ASP A 284 2.91 -14.97 -21.75
N ARG A 285 3.16 -15.54 -20.55
CA ARG A 285 2.85 -14.93 -19.26
C ARG A 285 3.94 -13.97 -18.78
N ILE A 286 5.08 -13.93 -19.43
CA ILE A 286 6.19 -13.04 -19.08
C ILE A 286 6.20 -11.90 -20.08
N THR A 287 6.07 -10.68 -19.60
CA THR A 287 6.16 -9.47 -20.43
C THR A 287 7.32 -8.62 -19.97
N THR A 288 7.96 -7.89 -20.88
CA THR A 288 9.04 -6.98 -20.53
C THR A 288 8.61 -5.54 -20.70
N HIS A 289 9.12 -4.70 -19.80
CA HIS A 289 8.97 -3.26 -19.86
C HIS A 289 10.28 -2.60 -19.44
N HIS A 290 10.48 -1.36 -19.83
CA HIS A 290 11.67 -0.60 -19.47
C HIS A 290 11.38 0.86 -19.18
N PHE A 291 12.23 1.44 -18.34
CA PHE A 291 12.48 2.87 -18.27
C PHE A 291 13.76 3.17 -19.03
N ARG A 292 13.81 4.34 -19.66
CA ARG A 292 15.00 4.80 -20.40
C ARG A 292 15.55 6.08 -19.79
N GLU A 293 16.85 6.25 -19.97
CA GLU A 293 17.56 7.50 -19.81
C GLU A 293 17.87 8.13 -21.17
N THR A 294 17.90 9.46 -21.20
CA THR A 294 18.39 10.24 -22.34
C THR A 294 19.62 11.02 -21.91
N VAL A 295 20.62 11.05 -22.79
CA VAL A 295 21.82 11.88 -22.62
C VAL A 295 21.72 13.01 -23.63
N ASP A 296 21.60 14.25 -23.15
CA ASP A 296 21.54 15.47 -23.96
C ASP A 296 22.65 16.47 -23.56
N GLU A 297 22.72 17.65 -24.17
CA GLU A 297 23.72 18.68 -23.80
C GLU A 297 23.64 19.10 -22.32
N GLY A 298 22.49 18.94 -21.66
CA GLY A 298 22.24 19.33 -20.28
C GLY A 298 22.60 18.28 -19.23
N GLY A 299 22.74 17.00 -19.60
CA GLY A 299 23.14 15.96 -18.65
C GLY A 299 22.47 14.62 -18.92
N LEU A 300 22.42 13.81 -17.86
CA LEU A 300 21.60 12.60 -17.79
C LEU A 300 20.18 13.00 -17.36
N ALA A 301 19.20 12.73 -18.21
CA ALA A 301 17.79 13.00 -17.94
C ALA A 301 16.96 11.70 -17.94
N PHE A 302 15.93 11.67 -17.10
CA PHE A 302 14.99 10.56 -16.99
C PHE A 302 13.58 11.08 -17.24
N ASP A 303 12.88 10.51 -18.22
CA ASP A 303 11.49 10.87 -18.51
C ASP A 303 10.47 10.13 -17.62
N TYR A 304 10.93 9.13 -16.87
CA TYR A 304 10.12 8.30 -15.95
C TYR A 304 8.88 7.66 -16.60
N ARG A 305 8.91 7.45 -17.92
CA ARG A 305 7.85 6.77 -18.68
C ARG A 305 8.17 5.29 -18.84
N LEU A 306 7.26 4.44 -18.42
CA LEU A 306 7.29 3.00 -18.65
C LEU A 306 6.96 2.73 -20.13
N ARG A 307 7.75 1.87 -20.75
CA ARG A 307 7.57 1.46 -22.15
C ARG A 307 7.52 -0.07 -22.23
N PRO A 308 6.69 -0.63 -23.12
CA PRO A 308 6.70 -2.07 -23.36
C PRO A 308 7.99 -2.49 -24.07
N GLY A 309 8.34 -3.77 -23.90
CA GLY A 309 9.48 -4.41 -24.54
C GLY A 309 10.82 -4.20 -23.82
N PRO A 310 11.88 -4.84 -24.34
CA PRO A 310 13.23 -4.75 -23.81
C PRO A 310 13.82 -3.34 -24.01
N CYS A 311 14.74 -2.94 -23.13
CA CYS A 311 15.46 -1.68 -23.30
C CYS A 311 16.38 -1.75 -24.55
N PRO A 312 16.27 -0.83 -25.52
CA PRO A 312 17.01 -0.92 -26.79
C PRO A 312 18.49 -0.51 -26.68
N THR A 313 18.91 0.23 -25.64
CA THR A 313 20.26 0.81 -25.56
C THR A 313 20.76 0.93 -24.11
N THR A 314 22.04 0.64 -23.88
CA THR A 314 22.74 0.89 -22.63
C THR A 314 23.57 2.18 -22.73
N ASN A 315 23.10 3.28 -22.14
CA ASN A 315 23.81 4.57 -22.21
C ASN A 315 24.94 4.72 -21.18
N ALA A 316 25.20 3.70 -20.36
CA ALA A 316 26.17 3.75 -19.26
C ALA A 316 27.58 4.16 -19.71
N LEU A 317 28.07 3.64 -20.85
CA LEU A 317 29.40 3.99 -21.38
C LEU A 317 29.46 5.45 -21.83
N LYS A 318 28.39 5.98 -22.43
CA LYS A 318 28.29 7.39 -22.84
C LYS A 318 28.29 8.32 -21.64
N ILE A 319 27.63 7.92 -20.55
CA ILE A 319 27.64 8.66 -19.27
C ILE A 319 29.06 8.67 -18.70
N MET A 320 29.71 7.51 -18.60
CA MET A 320 31.08 7.40 -18.09
C MET A 320 32.07 8.23 -18.92
N ALA A 321 31.99 8.19 -20.26
CA ALA A 321 32.82 9.00 -21.15
C ALA A 321 32.69 10.50 -20.84
N ARG A 322 31.46 10.97 -20.66
CA ARG A 322 31.15 12.38 -20.41
C ARG A 322 31.65 12.86 -19.05
N GLU A 323 31.59 12.01 -18.03
CA GLU A 323 32.15 12.28 -16.69
C GLU A 323 33.70 12.20 -16.69
N GLY A 324 34.33 12.02 -17.84
CA GLY A 324 35.79 11.95 -17.98
C GLY A 324 36.39 10.63 -17.52
N LEU A 325 35.57 9.58 -17.36
CA LEU A 325 36.05 8.25 -17.03
C LEU A 325 36.60 7.55 -18.28
N PRO A 326 37.67 6.75 -18.13
CA PRO A 326 38.21 5.98 -19.24
C PRO A 326 37.21 4.91 -19.66
N VAL A 327 36.66 5.03 -20.86
CA VAL A 327 35.83 4.01 -21.50
C VAL A 327 36.42 3.61 -22.85
N PRO A 328 36.17 2.38 -23.33
CA PRO A 328 36.51 2.00 -24.70
C PRO A 328 35.78 2.93 -25.66
N GLU A 329 36.49 3.53 -26.63
CA GLU A 329 35.86 4.23 -27.74
C GLU A 329 34.97 3.23 -28.51
N GLU A 330 33.83 3.68 -29.05
CA GLU A 330 32.80 2.85 -29.72
C GLU A 330 33.32 1.99 -30.91
N SER A 331 34.63 1.99 -31.19
CA SER A 331 35.30 1.28 -32.29
C SER A 331 36.19 0.09 -31.89
N ASP A 332 36.32 -0.31 -30.63
CA ASP A 332 37.10 -1.50 -30.26
C ASP A 332 36.23 -2.77 -30.17
N PRO A 333 36.28 -3.71 -31.13
CA PRO A 333 35.59 -4.97 -31.01
C PRO A 333 36.19 -5.79 -29.85
N PRO A 334 35.39 -6.57 -29.11
CA PRO A 334 35.90 -7.39 -28.03
C PRO A 334 36.87 -8.43 -28.60
N SER A 335 38.16 -8.29 -28.30
CA SER A 335 39.13 -9.35 -28.54
C SER A 335 38.85 -10.49 -27.57
N ILE A 336 38.03 -11.45 -28.02
CA ILE A 336 37.88 -12.74 -27.36
C ILE A 336 39.20 -13.47 -27.58
N ARG A 337 40.09 -13.46 -26.59
CA ARG A 337 41.19 -14.42 -26.52
C ARG A 337 40.65 -15.72 -25.90
N SER A 338 40.77 -16.77 -26.70
CA SER A 338 40.44 -18.19 -26.47
C SER A 338 41.07 -18.79 -25.23
#